data_AF-W2C7B2-F1
#
_entry.id   AF-W2C7B2-F1
#
_cell.length_a   1.000
_cell.length_b   1.000
_cell.length_c   1.000
_cell.angle_alpha   90.00
_cell.angle_beta   90.00
_cell.angle_gamma   90.00
#
_symmetry.space_group_name_H-M   'P 1'
#
loop_
_entity.id
_entity.type
_entity.pdbx_description
1 polymer ?
#
loop_
_entity_poly.entity_id
_entity_poly.type
_entity_poly.pdbx_seq_one_letter_code
_entity_poly.pdbx_strand_id
1 'polypeptide(L)' 'MNFAVHQAENKKIAEIQASEIVIHSTEDAMNLMGDLYYQGYDGLILHE' A
#
# COMPACT_ATOMS: atom_id res chain seq x y z
N MET A 1 -0.12 -6.69 11.59
CA MET A 1 0.15 -6.12 10.26
C MET A 1 0.14 -7.25 9.25
N ASN A 2 -0.77 -7.19 8.28
CA ASN A 2 -0.86 -8.12 7.17
C ASN A 2 -0.70 -7.34 5.87
N PHE A 3 -0.03 -7.96 4.89
CA PHE A 3 0.12 -7.44 3.55
C PHE A 3 -0.54 -8.41 2.57
N ALA A 4 -1.42 -7.89 1.72
CA ALA A 4 -2.08 -8.66 0.67
C ALA A 4 -1.89 -7.97 -0.68
N VAL A 5 -1.91 -8.77 -1.74
CA VAL A 5 -1.88 -8.30 -3.12
C VAL A 5 -3.17 -8.74 -3.77
N HIS A 6 -3.92 -7.77 -4.29
CA HIS A 6 -5.12 -8.00 -5.06
C HIS A 6 -4.84 -7.77 -6.53
N GLN A 7 -5.20 -8.74 -7.35
CA GLN A 7 -5.18 -8.61 -8.80
C GLN A 7 -6.64 -8.57 -9.27
N ALA A 8 -7.08 -7.41 -9.75
CA ALA A 8 -8.40 -7.23 -10.34
C ALA A 8 -8.23 -6.72 -11.78
N GLU A 9 -8.62 -7.55 -12.75
CA GLU A 9 -8.30 -7.33 -14.16
C GLU A 9 -6.79 -7.04 -14.36
N ASN A 10 -6.47 -5.89 -14.93
CA ASN A 10 -5.11 -5.42 -15.16
C ASN A 10 -4.55 -4.55 -14.02
N LYS A 11 -5.28 -4.40 -12.91
CA LYS A 11 -4.83 -3.60 -11.76
C LYS A 11 -4.26 -4.49 -10.66
N LYS A 12 -3.04 -4.19 -10.25
CA LYS A 12 -2.35 -4.78 -9.11
C LYS A 12 -2.41 -3.82 -7.94
N ILE A 13 -3.14 -4.18 -6.89
CA ILE A 13 -3.40 -3.33 -5.73
C ILE A 13 -2.73 -3.93 -4.50
N ALA A 14 -1.96 -3.12 -3.77
CA ALA A 14 -1.45 -3.49 -2.46
C ALA A 14 -2.53 -3.23 -1.41
N GLU A 15 -2.68 -4.12 -0.44
CA GLU A 15 -3.50 -3.88 0.75
C GLU A 15 -2.63 -4.06 1.99
N ILE A 16 -2.68 -3.07 2.88
CA ILE A 16 -2.08 -3.15 4.21
C ILE A 16 -3.22 -3.12 5.23
N GLN A 17 -3.34 -4.21 5.99
CA GLN A 17 -4.26 -4.35 7.11
C GLN A 17 -3.45 -4.23 8.41
N ALA A 18 -3.72 -3.20 9.19
CA ALA A 18 -2.99 -2.95 10.42
C ALA A 18 -3.90 -2.35 11.49
N SER A 19 -3.89 -2.95 12.68
CA SER A 19 -4.61 -2.45 13.86
C SER A 19 -3.96 -1.22 14.51
N GLU A 20 -2.90 -0.69 13.91
CA GLU A 20 -2.12 0.46 14.37
C GLU A 20 -1.81 1.36 13.18
N ILE A 21 -1.53 2.63 13.47
CA ILE A 21 -1.17 3.62 12.44
C ILE A 21 0.13 3.16 11.74
N VAL A 22 0.09 3.03 10.42
CA VAL A 22 1.24 2.63 9.59
C VAL A 22 1.99 3.85 9.03
N ILE A 23 1.27 4.93 8.74
CA ILE A 23 1.82 6.17 8.18
C ILE A 23 1.85 7.21 9.30
N HIS A 24 3.03 7.47 9.86
CA HIS A 24 3.21 8.42 10.95
C HIS A 24 3.58 9.83 10.48
N SER A 25 4.07 9.94 9.24
CA SER A 25 4.49 11.20 8.64
C SER A 25 4.22 11.26 7.14
N THR A 26 4.33 12.45 6.57
CA THR A 26 4.27 12.64 5.11
C THR A 26 5.43 11.97 4.38
N GLU A 27 6.58 11.80 5.04
CA GLU A 27 7.77 11.14 4.47
C GLU A 27 7.55 9.63 4.36
N ASP A 28 6.96 9.00 5.38
CA ASP A 28 6.58 7.58 5.34
C ASP A 28 5.60 7.31 4.18
N ALA A 29 4.58 8.18 4.02
CA ALA A 29 3.64 8.08 2.93
C ALA A 29 4.32 8.21 1.57
N MET A 30 5.23 9.18 1.44
CA MET A 30 5.95 9.42 0.19
C MET A 30 6.83 8.22 -0.20
N ASN A 31 7.58 7.68 0.77
CA ASN A 31 8.43 6.51 0.56
C ASN A 31 7.60 5.29 0.15
N LEU A 32 6.50 5.03 0.85
CA LEU A 32 5.59 3.92 0.53
C LEU A 32 5.00 4.06 -0.89
N MET A 33 4.55 5.25 -1.27
CA MET A 33 4.05 5.49 -2.62
C MET A 33 5.14 5.31 -3.69
N GLY A 34 6.37 5.74 -3.40
CA GLY A 34 7.52 5.54 -4.28
C GLY A 34 7.83 4.06 -4.51
N ASP A 35 7.83 3.26 -3.45
CA ASP A 35 8.04 1.81 -3.52
C ASP A 35 6.93 1.13 -4.32
N LEU A 36 5.66 1.48 -4.08
CA LEU A 36 4.53 0.92 -4.82
C LEU A 36 4.59 1.25 -6.31
N TYR A 37 4.94 2.50 -6.65
CA TYR A 37 5.16 2.92 -8.02
C TYR A 37 6.27 2.11 -8.68
N TYR A 38 7.42 1.96 -8.01
CA TYR A 38 8.55 1.19 -8.54
C TYR A 38 8.23 -0.31 -8.71
N GLN A 39 7.42 -0.87 -7.83
CA GLN A 39 6.97 -2.27 -7.86
C GLN A 39 5.77 -2.52 -8.80
N GLY A 40 5.31 -1.48 -9.51
CA GLY A 40 4.24 -1.57 -10.50
C GLY A 40 2.86 -1.85 -9.91
N TYR A 41 2.58 -1.34 -8.72
CA TYR A 41 1.23 -1.33 -8.17
C TYR A 41 0.43 -0.14 -8.71
N ASP A 42 -0.83 -0.39 -9.01
CA ASP A 42 -1.79 0.59 -9.52
C ASP A 42 -2.56 1.29 -8.39
N GLY A 43 -2.44 0.80 -7.15
CA GLY A 43 -3.10 1.40 -5.99
C GLY A 43 -2.73 0.76 -4.65
N LEU A 44 -3.13 1.46 -3.58
CA LEU A 44 -2.99 1.02 -2.20
C LEU A 44 -4.35 1.08 -1.49
N ILE A 45 -4.68 0.05 -0.74
CA ILE A 45 -5.75 0.02 0.25
C ILE A 45 -5.10 0.03 1.63
N LEU A 46 -5.50 0.99 2.47
CA LEU A 46 -5.14 1.04 3.88
C LEU A 46 -6.40 0.70 4.67
N HIS A 47 -6.35 -0.38 5.43
CA HIS A 47 -7.46 -0.85 6.25
C HIS A 47 -7.02 -0.99 7.70
N GLU A 48 -7.82 -0.45 8.61
CA GLU A 48 -7.62 -0.51 10.07
C GLU A 48 -8.38 -1.70 10.69
#